data_AF-A0A3A8J3H0-F1
#
_entry.id   AF-A0A3A8J3H0-F1
#
_cell.length_a   1.000
_cell.length_b   1.000
_cell.length_c   1.000
_cell.angle_alpha   90.00
_cell.angle_beta   90.00
_cell.angle_gamma   90.00
#
_symmetry.space_group_name_H-M   'P 1'
#
loop_
_entity.id
_entity.type
_entity.pdbx_description
1 polymer ?
#
loop_
_entity_poly.entity_id
_entity_poly.type
_entity_poly.pdbx_seq_one_letter_code
_entity_poly.pdbx_strand_id
1 'polypeptide(L)'
;MSSLALHFRVAEQGKVFALAGRHDEALRHYREALRLAALQGGSDVCQRHYAWCVLESLERSGAHEAVISFCLRVEAHYQQQPPTSDLALLDLAAHHERHGLALAKLGRLAEARTRLESAVALAGAGRLPLSERVLGWARSGLHVDARRITLEQDRHAYWVVRPDTVRPEVAVSLPPVAAPLG
;
A
#
# COMPACT_ATOMS: atom_id res chain seq x y z
N MET A 1 3.43 1.53 32.79
CA MET A 1 3.12 1.91 31.39
C MET A 1 3.84 0.93 30.49
N SER A 2 3.13 0.19 29.63
CA SER A 2 3.79 -0.72 28.68
C SER A 2 4.62 0.10 27.70
N SER A 3 5.92 -0.17 27.62
CA SER A 3 6.80 0.46 26.63
C SER A 3 6.34 0.06 25.23
N LEU A 4 6.13 1.03 24.33
CA LEU A 4 5.75 0.74 22.96
C LEU A 4 6.83 -0.11 22.28
N ALA A 5 6.41 -1.16 21.56
CA ALA A 5 7.31 -2.03 20.84
C ALA A 5 8.15 -1.25 19.82
N LEU A 6 9.41 -1.65 19.64
CA LEU A 6 10.35 -0.92 18.78
C LEU A 6 9.87 -0.87 17.32
N HIS A 7 9.31 -1.97 16.81
CA HIS A 7 8.76 -2.02 15.45
C HIS A 7 7.71 -0.94 15.20
N PHE A 8 6.86 -0.65 16.20
CA PHE A 8 5.83 0.37 16.10
C PHE A 8 6.45 1.77 16.01
N ARG A 9 7.41 2.06 16.88
CA ARG A 9 8.10 3.37 16.92
C ARG A 9 8.90 3.63 15.63
N VAL A 10 9.54 2.60 15.08
CA VAL A 10 10.23 2.68 13.78
C VAL A 10 9.23 2.90 12.65
N ALA A 11 8.07 2.22 12.67
CA ALA A 11 7.02 2.45 11.68
C ALA A 11 6.44 3.87 11.74
N GLU A 12 6.22 4.43 12.93
CA GLU A 12 5.78 5.82 13.08
C GLU A 12 6.77 6.81 12.47
N GLN A 13 8.07 6.58 12.60
CA GLN A 13 9.07 7.40 11.90
C GLN A 13 8.96 7.25 10.37
N GLY A 14 8.71 6.04 9.87
CA GLY A 14 8.44 5.84 8.45
C GLY A 14 7.25 6.66 7.96
N LYS A 15 6.19 6.76 8.76
CA LYS A 15 5.01 7.59 8.47
C LYS A 15 5.33 9.08 8.45
N VAL A 16 6.14 9.56 9.39
CA VAL A 16 6.65 10.94 9.39
C VAL A 16 7.39 11.25 8.09
N PHE A 17 8.28 10.35 7.64
CA PHE A 17 8.97 10.54 6.36
C PHE A 17 8.01 10.49 5.15
N ALA A 18 7.03 9.59 5.16
CA ALA A 18 6.06 9.48 4.07
C ALA A 18 5.20 10.76 3.94
N LEU A 19 4.75 11.34 5.07
CA LEU A 19 4.02 12.62 5.06
C LEU A 19 4.88 13.78 4.55
N ALA A 20 6.19 13.72 4.75
CA ALA A 20 7.15 14.69 4.21
C ALA A 20 7.56 14.41 2.75
N GLY A 21 6.97 13.41 2.08
CA GLY A 21 7.33 13.01 0.72
C GLY A 21 8.67 12.26 0.59
N ARG A 22 9.32 11.94 1.72
CA ARG A 22 10.63 11.25 1.79
C ARG A 22 10.43 9.73 1.73
N HIS A 23 9.92 9.25 0.60
CA HIS A 23 9.46 7.87 0.46
C HIS A 23 10.58 6.81 0.56
N ASP A 24 11.81 7.11 0.15
CA ASP A 24 12.93 6.17 0.29
C ASP A 24 13.26 5.90 1.76
N GLU A 25 13.26 6.95 2.58
CA GLU A 25 13.46 6.82 4.01
C GLU A 25 12.27 6.14 4.67
N ALA A 26 11.04 6.48 4.28
CA ALA A 26 9.84 5.80 4.75
C ALA A 26 9.92 4.28 4.49
N LEU A 27 10.28 3.87 3.27
CA LEU A 27 10.41 2.46 2.89
C LEU A 27 11.47 1.74 3.71
N ARG A 28 12.61 2.40 4.01
CA ARG A 28 13.64 1.84 4.89
C ARG A 28 13.09 1.56 6.28
N HIS A 29 12.33 2.50 6.85
CA HIS A 29 11.74 2.35 8.18
C HIS A 29 10.66 1.26 8.19
N TYR A 30 9.78 1.20 7.21
CA TYR A 30 8.74 0.17 7.16
C TYR A 30 9.29 -1.24 6.98
N ARG A 31 10.33 -1.42 6.15
CA ARG A 31 11.01 -2.72 5.99
C ARG A 31 11.64 -3.19 7.29
N GLU A 32 12.28 -2.28 8.02
CA GLU A 32 12.84 -2.61 9.32
C GLU A 32 11.78 -2.87 10.39
N ALA A 33 10.67 -2.11 10.37
CA ALA A 33 9.53 -2.37 11.24
C ALA A 33 8.92 -3.76 10.98
N LEU A 34 8.79 -4.17 9.71
CA LEU A 34 8.37 -5.54 9.36
C LEU A 34 9.33 -6.59 9.90
N ARG A 35 10.65 -6.38 9.73
CA ARG A 35 11.68 -7.30 10.27
C ARG A 35 11.61 -7.41 11.79
N LEU A 36 11.51 -6.28 12.49
CA LEU A 36 11.40 -6.23 13.95
C LEU A 36 10.08 -6.85 14.45
N ALA A 37 8.97 -6.61 13.75
CA ALA A 37 7.69 -7.22 14.10
C ALA A 37 7.74 -8.75 14.00
N ALA A 38 8.35 -9.29 12.93
CA ALA A 38 8.54 -10.74 12.80
C ALA A 38 9.41 -11.32 13.94
N LEU A 39 10.44 -10.60 14.37
CA LEU A 39 11.33 -11.03 15.48
C LEU A 39 10.69 -10.91 16.86
N GLN A 40 9.83 -9.91 17.07
CA GLN A 40 9.21 -9.59 18.37
C GLN A 40 7.83 -10.26 18.55
N GLY A 41 7.41 -11.14 17.62
CA GLY A 41 6.09 -11.76 17.66
C GLY A 41 4.94 -10.75 17.46
N GLY A 42 5.17 -9.71 16.67
CA GLY A 42 4.18 -8.70 16.35
C GLY A 42 2.97 -9.30 15.64
N SER A 43 1.78 -8.86 16.03
CA SER A 43 0.51 -9.36 15.46
C SER A 43 0.45 -9.23 13.93
N ASP A 44 -0.30 -10.13 13.29
CA ASP A 44 -0.59 -10.07 11.85
C ASP A 44 -1.21 -8.72 11.43
N VAL A 45 -1.97 -8.09 12.32
CA VAL A 45 -2.54 -6.75 12.11
C VAL A 45 -1.44 -5.71 11.92
N CYS A 46 -0.39 -5.74 12.75
CA CYS A 46 0.75 -4.83 12.61
C CYS A 46 1.52 -5.09 11.32
N GLN A 47 1.76 -6.37 11.00
CA GLN A 47 2.48 -6.75 9.78
C GLN A 47 1.72 -6.30 8.52
N ARG A 48 0.41 -6.56 8.46
CA ARG A 48 -0.47 -6.11 7.37
C ARG A 48 -0.46 -4.58 7.26
N HIS A 49 -0.57 -3.86 8.38
CA HIS A 49 -0.50 -2.40 8.39
C HIS A 49 0.82 -1.86 7.81
N TYR A 50 1.96 -2.45 8.18
CA TYR A 50 3.26 -2.04 7.63
C TYR A 50 3.40 -2.38 6.15
N ALA A 51 2.86 -3.51 5.69
CA ALA A 51 2.78 -3.83 4.27
C ALA A 51 1.98 -2.79 3.48
N TRP A 52 0.84 -2.32 4.00
CA TRP A 52 0.07 -1.23 3.41
C TRP A 52 0.88 0.08 3.35
N CYS A 53 1.64 0.40 4.40
CA CYS A 53 2.51 1.58 4.40
C CYS A 53 3.63 1.48 3.34
N VAL A 54 4.20 0.28 3.12
CA VAL A 54 5.17 0.03 2.05
C VAL A 54 4.54 0.25 0.68
N LEU A 55 3.39 -0.36 0.41
CA LEU A 55 2.67 -0.21 -0.85
C LEU A 55 2.36 1.25 -1.17
N GLU A 56 1.86 1.99 -0.18
CA GLU A 56 1.59 3.42 -0.32
C GLU A 56 2.83 4.23 -0.67
N SER A 57 3.96 4.03 0.02
CA SER A 57 5.19 4.76 -0.32
C SER A 57 5.72 4.40 -1.71
N LEU A 58 5.60 3.14 -2.14
CA LEU A 58 5.97 2.73 -3.51
C LEU A 58 5.07 3.41 -4.55
N GLU A 59 3.77 3.51 -4.30
CA GLU A 59 2.86 4.18 -5.20
C GLU A 59 3.11 5.68 -5.29
N ARG A 60 3.32 6.34 -4.14
CA ARG A 60 3.53 7.78 -4.08
C ARG A 60 4.89 8.20 -4.64
N SER A 61 5.90 7.34 -4.61
CA SER A 61 7.18 7.57 -5.28
C SER A 61 7.17 7.26 -6.79
N GLY A 62 6.04 6.79 -7.34
CA GLY A 62 5.93 6.41 -8.74
C GLY A 62 6.55 5.05 -9.08
N ALA A 63 6.95 4.26 -8.08
CA ALA A 63 7.54 2.92 -8.25
C ALA A 63 6.47 1.87 -8.58
N HIS A 64 5.65 2.11 -9.61
CA HIS A 64 4.48 1.29 -9.96
C HIS A 64 4.82 -0.16 -10.33
N GLU A 65 5.97 -0.42 -10.95
CA GLU A 65 6.43 -1.80 -11.20
C GLU A 65 6.74 -2.56 -9.90
N ALA A 66 7.23 -1.86 -8.87
CA ALA A 66 7.45 -2.46 -7.55
C ALA A 66 6.11 -2.74 -6.82
N VAL A 67 5.10 -1.88 -7.03
CA VAL A 67 3.72 -2.11 -6.55
C VAL A 67 3.14 -3.37 -7.20
N ILE A 68 3.22 -3.48 -8.52
CA ILE A 68 2.77 -4.66 -9.27
C ILE A 68 3.46 -5.92 -8.75
N SER A 69 4.78 -5.89 -8.62
CA SER A 69 5.57 -7.01 -8.10
C SER A 69 5.17 -7.39 -6.67
N PHE A 70 4.81 -6.42 -5.83
CA PHE A 70 4.31 -6.67 -4.49
C PHE A 70 2.94 -7.35 -4.52
N CYS A 71 1.99 -6.80 -5.27
CA CYS A 71 0.64 -7.37 -5.39
C CYS A 71 0.67 -8.79 -5.95
N LEU A 72 1.50 -9.08 -6.95
CA LEU A 72 1.66 -10.44 -7.49
C LEU A 72 2.10 -11.46 -6.44
N ARG A 73 2.97 -11.08 -5.50
CA ARG A 73 3.37 -11.99 -4.40
C ARG A 73 2.23 -12.24 -3.43
N VAL A 74 1.43 -11.22 -3.13
CA VAL A 74 0.25 -11.36 -2.25
C VAL A 74 -0.82 -12.22 -2.92
N GLU A 75 -1.09 -11.99 -4.21
CA GLU A 75 -2.02 -12.80 -4.99
C GLU A 75 -1.56 -14.26 -5.06
N ALA A 76 -0.27 -14.53 -5.29
CA ALA A 76 0.27 -15.88 -5.29
C ALA A 76 0.13 -16.56 -3.92
N HIS A 77 0.29 -15.82 -2.82
CA HIS A 77 0.03 -16.34 -1.49
C HIS A 77 -1.45 -16.74 -1.31
N TYR A 78 -2.39 -15.88 -1.72
CA TYR A 78 -3.82 -16.18 -1.66
C TYR A 78 -4.27 -17.29 -2.63
N GLN A 79 -3.54 -17.53 -3.71
CA GLN A 79 -3.78 -18.70 -4.57
C GLN A 79 -3.43 -20.01 -3.86
N GLN A 80 -2.36 -20.01 -3.06
CA GLN A 80 -1.96 -21.17 -2.26
C GLN A 80 -2.81 -21.32 -0.99
N GLN A 81 -3.25 -20.21 -0.42
CA GLN A 81 -4.04 -20.14 0.81
C GLN A 81 -5.27 -19.26 0.57
N PRO A 82 -6.34 -19.82 -0.02
CA PRO A 82 -7.54 -19.06 -0.35
C PRO A 82 -8.12 -18.31 0.86
N PRO A 83 -8.64 -17.09 0.68
CA PRO A 83 -9.21 -16.31 1.77
C PRO A 83 -10.43 -17.02 2.37
N THR A 84 -10.43 -17.19 3.69
CA THR A 84 -11.48 -17.90 4.44
C THR A 84 -12.42 -16.97 5.21
N SER A 85 -12.26 -15.66 5.07
CA SER A 85 -13.07 -14.65 5.75
C SER A 85 -13.32 -13.44 4.85
N ASP A 86 -14.39 -12.71 5.12
CA ASP A 86 -14.72 -11.46 4.42
C ASP A 86 -13.58 -10.43 4.51
N LEU A 87 -12.90 -10.37 5.65
CA LEU A 87 -11.75 -9.48 5.83
C LEU A 87 -10.59 -9.89 4.91
N ALA A 88 -10.31 -11.19 4.77
CA ALA A 88 -9.27 -11.67 3.87
C ALA A 88 -9.64 -11.47 2.40
N LEU A 89 -10.92 -11.63 2.04
CA LEU A 89 -11.43 -11.31 0.70
C LEU A 89 -11.24 -9.83 0.37
N LEU A 90 -11.57 -8.94 1.31
CA LEU A 90 -11.36 -7.50 1.14
C LEU A 90 -9.89 -7.12 1.06
N ASP A 91 -9.03 -7.76 1.84
CA ASP A 91 -7.58 -7.55 1.77
C ASP A 91 -7.05 -7.91 0.38
N LEU A 92 -7.43 -9.08 -0.15
CA LEU A 92 -7.09 -9.49 -1.52
C LEU A 92 -7.68 -8.53 -2.57
N ALA A 93 -8.95 -8.14 -2.43
CA ALA A 93 -9.61 -7.21 -3.34
C ALA A 93 -8.89 -5.84 -3.39
N ALA A 94 -8.47 -5.33 -2.23
CA ALA A 94 -7.71 -4.08 -2.15
C ALA A 94 -6.32 -4.23 -2.81
N HIS A 95 -5.66 -5.38 -2.72
CA HIS A 95 -4.40 -5.62 -3.46
C HIS A 95 -4.63 -5.68 -4.98
N HIS A 96 -5.73 -6.26 -5.44
CA HIS A 96 -6.13 -6.21 -6.85
C HIS A 96 -6.43 -4.79 -7.31
N GLU A 97 -7.07 -3.96 -6.48
CA GLU A 97 -7.28 -2.53 -6.77
C GLU A 97 -5.92 -1.83 -6.95
N ARG A 98 -5.00 -1.97 -6.00
CA ARG A 98 -3.66 -1.35 -6.08
C ARG A 98 -2.89 -1.78 -7.33
N HIS A 99 -2.97 -3.08 -7.67
CA HIS A 99 -2.36 -3.63 -8.88
C HIS A 99 -2.96 -2.98 -10.14
N GLY A 100 -4.29 -2.95 -10.24
CA GLY A 100 -4.98 -2.35 -11.38
C GLY A 100 -4.68 -0.86 -11.53
N LEU A 101 -4.62 -0.11 -10.42
CA LEU A 101 -4.28 1.31 -10.44
C LEU A 101 -2.83 1.55 -10.85
N ALA A 102 -1.88 0.74 -10.39
CA ALA A 102 -0.49 0.82 -10.81
C ALA A 102 -0.32 0.56 -12.32
N LEU A 103 -1.00 -0.47 -12.86
CA LEU A 103 -1.04 -0.73 -14.30
C LEU A 103 -1.65 0.43 -15.09
N ALA A 104 -2.75 1.01 -14.60
CA ALA A 104 -3.40 2.15 -15.23
C ALA A 104 -2.48 3.37 -15.27
N LYS A 105 -1.75 3.66 -14.18
CA LYS A 105 -0.76 4.74 -14.11
C LYS A 105 0.42 4.54 -15.09
N LEU A 106 0.74 3.30 -15.44
CA LEU A 106 1.73 2.94 -16.46
C LEU A 106 1.16 2.90 -17.89
N GLY A 107 -0.12 3.23 -18.09
CA GLY A 107 -0.78 3.17 -19.40
C GLY A 107 -1.16 1.76 -19.87
N ARG A 108 -0.97 0.74 -19.04
CA ARG A 108 -1.31 -0.67 -19.33
C ARG A 108 -2.79 -0.94 -19.09
N LEU A 109 -3.64 -0.21 -19.80
CA LEU A 109 -5.06 -0.06 -19.45
C LEU A 109 -5.88 -1.35 -19.62
N ALA A 110 -5.52 -2.21 -20.57
CA ALA A 110 -6.17 -3.50 -20.76
C ALA A 110 -5.95 -4.43 -19.56
N GLU A 111 -4.70 -4.54 -19.09
CA GLU A 111 -4.35 -5.33 -17.90
C GLU A 111 -4.95 -4.71 -16.63
N ALA A 112 -4.90 -3.39 -16.52
CA ALA A 112 -5.51 -2.65 -15.42
C ALA A 112 -7.00 -2.99 -15.29
N ARG A 113 -7.74 -3.00 -16.40
CA ARG A 113 -9.16 -3.33 -16.42
C ARG A 113 -9.41 -4.72 -15.85
N THR A 114 -8.66 -5.74 -16.29
CA THR A 114 -8.80 -7.11 -15.77
C THR A 114 -8.62 -7.14 -14.25
N ARG A 115 -7.60 -6.44 -13.73
CA ARG A 115 -7.31 -6.41 -12.29
C ARG A 115 -8.38 -5.69 -11.48
N LEU A 116 -8.86 -4.54 -11.96
CA LEU A 116 -9.92 -3.78 -11.31
C LEU A 116 -11.26 -4.53 -11.35
N GLU A 117 -11.56 -5.26 -12.44
CA GLU A 117 -12.75 -6.13 -12.51
C GLU A 117 -12.68 -7.25 -11.48
N SER A 118 -11.51 -7.89 -11.30
CA SER A 118 -11.32 -8.87 -10.21
C SER A 118 -11.46 -8.23 -8.82
N ALA A 119 -10.94 -7.02 -8.61
CA ALA A 119 -11.07 -6.31 -7.34
C ALA A 119 -12.55 -6.11 -6.96
N VAL A 120 -13.36 -5.59 -7.89
CA VAL A 120 -14.80 -5.36 -7.67
C VAL A 120 -15.55 -6.67 -7.49
N ALA A 121 -15.21 -7.71 -8.25
CA ALA A 121 -15.83 -9.03 -8.10
C ALA A 121 -15.56 -9.67 -6.72
N LEU A 122 -14.35 -9.51 -6.20
CA LEU A 122 -13.97 -10.02 -4.87
C LEU A 122 -14.60 -9.24 -3.74
N ALA A 123 -14.63 -7.90 -3.83
CA ALA A 123 -15.20 -7.07 -2.76
C ALA A 123 -16.74 -7.10 -2.76
N GLY A 124 -17.35 -7.11 -3.95
CA GLY A 124 -18.75 -6.82 -4.18
C GLY A 124 -18.99 -5.34 -4.53
N ALA A 125 -20.11 -5.08 -5.20
CA ALA A 125 -20.47 -3.77 -5.72
C ALA A 125 -20.52 -2.69 -4.62
N GLY A 126 -20.04 -1.49 -4.94
CA GLY A 126 -20.05 -0.30 -4.08
C GLY A 126 -18.97 -0.28 -3.00
N ARG A 127 -18.17 -1.35 -2.85
CA ARG A 127 -17.14 -1.42 -1.78
C ARG A 127 -15.79 -0.87 -2.20
N LEU A 128 -15.50 -0.84 -3.50
CA LEU A 128 -14.27 -0.28 -4.08
C LEU A 128 -14.62 0.83 -5.09
N PRO A 129 -15.11 1.99 -4.60
CA PRO A 129 -15.61 3.07 -5.47
C PRO A 129 -14.52 3.66 -6.38
N LEU A 130 -13.26 3.58 -5.99
CA LEU A 130 -12.12 4.00 -6.82
C LEU A 130 -11.95 3.06 -8.01
N SER A 131 -11.90 1.74 -7.78
CA SER A 131 -11.87 0.73 -8.84
C SER A 131 -13.02 0.90 -9.83
N GLU A 132 -14.25 1.04 -9.34
CA GLU A 132 -15.44 1.22 -10.18
C GLU A 132 -15.37 2.49 -11.02
N ARG A 133 -14.85 3.59 -10.45
CA ARG A 133 -14.69 4.85 -11.17
C ARG A 133 -13.66 4.75 -12.30
N VAL A 134 -12.50 4.16 -12.03
CA VAL A 134 -11.45 3.99 -13.05
C VAL A 134 -11.91 3.02 -14.14
N LEU A 135 -12.65 1.94 -13.78
CA LEU A 135 -13.30 1.06 -14.75
C LEU A 135 -14.32 1.80 -15.62
N GLY A 136 -15.12 2.68 -15.03
CA GLY A 136 -16.06 3.53 -15.76
C GLY A 136 -15.36 4.36 -16.83
N TRP A 137 -14.24 5.01 -16.48
CA TRP A 137 -13.44 5.76 -17.44
C TRP A 137 -12.90 4.88 -18.56
N ALA A 138 -12.30 3.74 -18.21
CA ALA A 138 -11.72 2.82 -19.18
C ALA A 138 -12.79 2.27 -20.16
N ARG A 139 -13.99 1.94 -19.66
CA ARG A 139 -15.11 1.45 -20.49
C ARG A 139 -15.70 2.52 -21.40
N SER A 140 -15.70 3.77 -20.96
CA SER A 140 -16.19 4.91 -21.75
C SER A 140 -15.14 5.48 -22.71
N GLY A 141 -13.96 4.86 -22.84
CA GLY A 141 -12.87 5.37 -23.68
C GLY A 141 -12.31 6.72 -23.21
N LEU A 142 -12.55 7.10 -21.95
CA LEU A 142 -12.00 8.32 -21.39
C LEU A 142 -10.51 8.14 -21.11
N HIS A 143 -9.75 9.24 -21.23
CA HIS A 143 -8.35 9.23 -20.85
C HIS A 143 -8.20 8.94 -19.36
N VAL A 144 -7.38 7.92 -19.06
CA VAL A 144 -7.01 7.51 -17.72
C VAL A 144 -5.52 7.83 -17.56
N ASP A 145 -5.23 8.86 -16.77
CA ASP A 145 -3.87 9.28 -16.46
C ASP A 145 -3.59 9.23 -14.95
N ALA A 146 -2.29 9.23 -14.62
CA ALA A 146 -1.85 9.07 -13.24
C ALA A 146 -2.27 10.22 -12.31
N ARG A 147 -2.38 11.45 -12.83
CA ARG A 147 -2.80 12.61 -12.03
C ARG A 147 -4.27 12.46 -11.66
N ARG A 148 -5.13 12.08 -12.61
CA ARG A 148 -6.55 11.88 -12.36
C ARG A 148 -6.80 10.74 -11.37
N ILE A 149 -6.07 9.63 -11.50
CA ILE A 149 -6.14 8.52 -10.53
C ILE A 149 -5.75 9.01 -9.13
N THR A 150 -4.65 9.77 -9.02
CA THR A 150 -4.16 10.27 -7.72
C THR A 150 -5.18 11.18 -7.03
N LEU A 151 -5.85 12.06 -7.79
CA LEU A 151 -6.92 12.91 -7.26
C LEU A 151 -8.09 12.08 -6.69
N GLU A 152 -8.44 10.96 -7.34
CA GLU A 152 -9.48 10.07 -6.82
C GLU A 152 -9.00 9.26 -5.61
N GLN A 153 -7.74 8.82 -5.58
CA GLN A 153 -7.16 8.17 -4.40
C GLN A 153 -7.26 9.08 -3.17
N ASP A 154 -6.92 10.37 -3.32
CA ASP A 154 -7.04 11.36 -2.24
C ASP A 154 -8.50 11.55 -1.80
N ARG A 155 -9.45 11.58 -2.74
CA ARG A 155 -10.88 11.74 -2.47
C ARG A 155 -11.49 10.56 -1.72
N HIS A 156 -11.02 9.34 -1.94
CA HIS A 156 -11.60 8.11 -1.40
C HIS A 156 -10.90 7.59 -0.14
N ALA A 157 -10.10 8.41 0.55
CA ALA A 157 -9.35 8.01 1.75
C ALA A 157 -8.50 6.74 1.53
N TYR A 158 -7.94 6.60 0.33
CA TYR A 158 -7.17 5.43 -0.12
C TYR A 158 -5.87 5.21 0.67
N TRP A 159 -5.33 6.29 1.26
CA TRP A 159 -4.06 6.30 1.97
C TRP A 159 -4.20 5.91 3.44
N VAL A 160 -3.37 4.96 3.88
CA VAL A 160 -3.29 4.50 5.27
C VAL A 160 -2.44 5.41 6.14
N VAL A 161 -1.50 6.16 5.56
CA VAL A 161 -0.71 7.16 6.29
C VAL A 161 -1.39 8.52 6.20
N ARG A 162 -1.89 9.01 7.33
CA ARG A 162 -2.62 10.29 7.37
C ARG A 162 -2.16 11.18 8.53
N PRO A 163 -2.06 12.51 8.33
CA PRO A 163 -1.56 13.44 9.36
C PRO A 163 -2.24 13.33 10.73
N ASP A 164 -3.53 13.00 10.76
CA ASP A 164 -4.35 12.85 11.96
C ASP A 164 -4.08 11.54 12.75
N THR A 165 -3.39 10.57 12.14
CA THR A 165 -3.14 9.23 12.72
C THR A 165 -1.69 8.95 13.05
N VAL A 166 -0.77 9.75 12.51
CA VAL A 166 0.67 9.60 12.77
C VAL A 166 0.97 10.14 14.17
N ARG A 167 1.90 9.48 14.85
CA ARG A 167 2.35 9.82 16.20
C ARG A 167 3.84 10.19 16.21
N PRO A 168 4.21 11.43 15.82
CA PRO A 168 5.60 11.85 15.76
C PRO A 168 6.29 11.78 17.12
N GLU A 169 5.55 11.94 18.22
CA GLU A 169 6.07 12.00 19.58
C GLU A 169 6.68 10.69 20.08
N VAL A 170 6.35 9.56 19.43
CA VAL A 170 6.88 8.23 19.78
C VAL A 170 7.84 7.66 18.74
N ALA A 171 8.00 8.36 17.61
CA ALA A 171 8.77 7.92 16.46
C ALA A 171 10.27 7.72 16.79
N VAL A 172 10.88 6.71 16.18
CA VAL A 172 12.31 6.41 16.32
C VAL A 172 12.96 6.25 14.95
N SER A 173 13.97 7.08 14.69
CA SER A 173 14.79 7.01 13.49
C SER A 173 15.76 5.84 13.53
N LEU A 174 15.88 5.18 12.38
CA LEU A 174 17.01 4.31 12.12
C LEU A 174 18.30 5.12 12.03
N PRO A 175 19.45 4.51 12.36
CA PRO A 175 20.75 5.13 12.13
C PRO A 175 20.90 5.59 10.66
N PRO A 176 21.67 6.62 10.35
CA PRO A 176 21.93 6.99 8.95
C PRO A 176 22.55 5.81 8.19
N VAL A 177 22.31 5.72 6.87
CA VAL A 177 23.05 4.77 6.03
C VAL A 177 24.50 5.23 6.03
N ALA A 178 25.43 4.37 6.45
CA ALA A 178 26.85 4.69 6.37
C ALA A 178 27.21 5.00 4.91
N ALA A 179 27.86 6.13 4.67
CA ALA A 179 28.40 6.41 3.33
C ALA A 179 29.39 5.29 2.97
N PRO A 180 29.38 4.78 1.73
CA PRO A 180 30.42 3.86 1.30
C PRO A 180 31.77 4.54 1.52
N LEU A 181 32.69 3.83 2.19
CA LEU A 181 34.10 4.24 2.26
C LEU A 181 34.57 4.31 0.80
N GLY A 182 34.95 5.52 0.37
CA GLY A 182 35.39 5.80 -1.00
C GLY A 182 36.66 5.06 -1.39
#